data_AF-A0A1F6JS65-F1
#
_entry.id   AF-A0A1F6JS65-F1
#
_cell.length_a   1.000
_cell.length_b   1.000
_cell.length_c   1.000
_cell.angle_alpha   90.00
_cell.angle_beta   90.00
_cell.angle_gamma   90.00
#
_symmetry.space_group_name_H-M   'P 1'
#
loop_
_entity.id
_entity.type
_entity.pdbx_description
1 polymer ?
#
loop_
_entity_poly.entity_id
_entity_poly.type
_entity_poly.pdbx_seq_one_letter_code
_entity_poly.pdbx_strand_id
1 'polypeptide(L)'
;MRNLFIGIAVGIILIAFVGGAYYFGKNQNEIPPNPTPAPTQYISSAPTQILTEGMSPTSVPKNTRSYVSENIIAAVSSKNYAALEGYMSDTVSVILYASECCGQISKAKATGQMSYLNSSSGTWDFSENNSTRAKLIQNNPQNFSSDMIIGISSDKYAVGFKLNSQNEIEKIILVSNYSLIVP
;
A
#
# COMPACT_ATOMS: atom_id res chain seq x y z
N MET A 1 -17.66 -7.49 -58.96
CA MET A 1 -17.15 -6.86 -57.72
C MET A 1 -18.35 -6.57 -56.83
N ARG A 2 -19.03 -7.53 -56.19
CA ARG A 2 -18.74 -8.35 -55.00
C ARG A 2 -18.36 -7.60 -53.71
N ASN A 3 -19.42 -7.12 -53.05
CA ASN A 3 -19.73 -7.19 -51.62
C ASN A 3 -19.18 -6.11 -50.68
N LEU A 4 -20.06 -5.15 -50.47
CA LEU A 4 -20.21 -4.23 -49.34
C LEU A 4 -20.99 -4.96 -48.24
N PHE A 5 -20.35 -5.34 -47.13
CA PHE A 5 -21.02 -5.81 -45.90
C PHE A 5 -20.10 -5.68 -44.66
N ILE A 6 -20.61 -4.93 -43.67
CA ILE A 6 -20.66 -5.28 -42.23
C ILE A 6 -19.36 -5.23 -41.41
N GLY A 7 -19.35 -4.34 -40.41
CA GLY A 7 -18.36 -4.35 -39.33
C GLY A 7 -18.51 -3.27 -38.25
N ILE A 8 -19.72 -2.76 -37.99
CA ILE A 8 -20.04 -2.05 -36.74
C ILE A 8 -20.15 -3.11 -35.65
N ALA A 9 -19.16 -3.21 -34.76
CA ALA A 9 -19.30 -3.96 -33.53
C ALA A 9 -18.27 -3.51 -32.47
N VAL A 10 -18.80 -2.97 -31.37
CA VAL A 10 -18.19 -2.90 -30.02
C VAL A 10 -17.15 -1.80 -29.78
N GLY A 11 -17.53 -0.55 -30.06
CA GLY A 11 -17.34 0.48 -29.04
C GLY A 11 -18.36 0.24 -27.92
N ILE A 12 -17.94 0.41 -26.66
CA ILE A 12 -18.68 0.15 -25.40
C ILE A 12 -18.42 -1.27 -24.83
N ILE A 13 -17.24 -1.45 -24.23
CA ILE A 13 -17.09 -2.29 -23.01
C ILE A 13 -16.73 -1.35 -21.86
N LEU A 14 -17.82 -0.88 -21.23
CA LEU A 14 -18.02 -0.46 -19.83
C LEU A 14 -16.82 -0.76 -18.92
N ILE A 15 -16.08 0.24 -18.41
CA ILE A 15 -16.40 1.00 -17.19
C ILE A 15 -17.33 0.21 -16.26
N ALA A 16 -16.78 -0.78 -15.55
CA ALA A 16 -17.47 -1.48 -14.48
C ALA A 16 -16.49 -2.02 -13.42
N PHE A 17 -15.77 -1.12 -12.73
CA PHE A 17 -15.23 -1.38 -11.38
C PHE A 17 -15.11 -0.05 -10.60
N VAL A 18 -16.20 0.73 -10.57
CA VAL A 18 -16.35 1.85 -9.64
C VAL A 18 -17.59 1.56 -8.78
N GLY A 19 -17.39 1.43 -7.46
CA GLY A 19 -18.46 1.58 -6.47
C GLY A 19 -19.18 0.31 -6.02
N GLY A 20 -18.46 -0.69 -5.52
CA GLY A 20 -19.04 -1.86 -4.84
C GLY A 20 -18.82 -1.86 -3.32
N ALA A 21 -19.22 -0.80 -2.62
CA ALA A 21 -19.37 -0.79 -1.16
C ALA A 21 -20.21 0.42 -0.76
N TYR A 22 -21.04 0.28 0.28
CA TYR A 22 -21.98 1.27 0.85
C TYR A 22 -23.40 1.24 0.30
N TYR A 23 -24.09 0.11 0.52
CA TYR A 23 -25.48 0.18 0.96
C TYR A 23 -25.59 -0.48 2.34
N PHE A 24 -25.35 0.31 3.38
CA PHE A 24 -25.67 -0.05 4.76
C PHE A 24 -26.49 1.09 5.37
N GLY A 25 -27.59 0.68 5.99
CA GLY A 25 -28.75 1.51 6.28
C GLY A 25 -28.49 2.70 7.19
N LYS A 26 -29.15 3.82 6.85
CA LYS A 26 -29.42 4.91 7.75
C LYS A 26 -30.93 5.01 7.91
N ASN A 27 -31.46 4.32 8.93
CA ASN A 27 -32.74 4.66 9.54
C ASN A 27 -32.56 6.00 10.22
N GLN A 28 -33.14 7.07 9.63
CA GLN A 28 -33.25 8.35 10.29
C GLN A 28 -34.54 8.35 11.12
N ASN A 29 -34.32 8.67 12.39
CA ASN A 29 -35.32 8.81 13.44
C ASN A 29 -36.24 10.00 13.15
N GLU A 30 -37.55 9.76 13.14
CA GLU A 30 -38.55 10.79 13.44
C GLU A 30 -39.33 10.34 14.68
N ILE A 31 -39.46 11.23 15.67
CA ILE A 31 -40.24 11.08 16.91
C ILE A 31 -40.88 12.46 17.18
N PRO A 32 -42.12 12.63 17.73
CA PRO A 32 -43.38 11.86 17.68
C PRO A 32 -44.62 12.80 17.45
N PRO A 33 -45.88 12.35 17.64
CA PRO A 33 -46.52 12.55 18.95
C PRO A 33 -47.37 11.37 19.49
N ASN A 34 -47.37 11.27 20.83
CA ASN A 34 -48.12 10.37 21.73
C ASN A 34 -49.65 10.66 21.72
N PRO A 35 -50.57 9.70 22.05
CA PRO A 35 -50.99 9.50 23.45
C PRO A 35 -51.35 8.05 23.90
N THR A 36 -50.84 7.68 25.10
CA THR A 36 -51.55 7.09 26.28
C THR A 36 -51.74 5.54 26.38
N PRO A 37 -51.63 4.93 27.59
CA PRO A 37 -51.08 3.57 27.81
C PRO A 37 -52.10 2.49 28.23
N ALA A 38 -51.70 1.22 28.13
CA ALA A 38 -52.31 0.09 28.87
C ALA A 38 -51.21 -0.85 29.42
N PRO A 39 -51.31 -1.33 30.67
CA PRO A 39 -50.23 -2.03 31.35
C PRO A 39 -50.30 -3.55 31.09
N THR A 40 -49.21 -4.15 30.64
CA THR A 40 -49.03 -5.61 30.73
C THR A 40 -47.74 -5.88 31.49
N GLN A 41 -47.89 -6.43 32.68
CA GLN A 41 -46.79 -6.92 33.50
C GLN A 41 -46.24 -8.23 32.92
N TYR A 42 -44.92 -8.30 32.77
CA TYR A 42 -44.20 -9.57 32.79
C TYR A 42 -42.86 -9.39 33.52
N ILE A 43 -42.72 -10.15 34.61
CA ILE A 43 -41.49 -10.35 35.36
C ILE A 43 -40.69 -11.43 34.60
N SER A 44 -39.42 -11.20 34.27
CA SER A 44 -38.44 -12.29 34.10
C SER A 44 -37.01 -11.77 34.13
N SER A 45 -36.17 -12.51 34.82
CA SER A 45 -34.83 -12.24 35.37
C SER A 45 -33.70 -11.96 34.37
N ALA A 46 -32.72 -11.18 34.83
CA ALA A 46 -31.42 -10.88 34.19
C ALA A 46 -30.51 -12.11 34.03
N PRO A 47 -29.42 -11.98 33.24
CA PRO A 47 -28.12 -11.93 33.90
C PRO A 47 -27.20 -10.81 33.40
N THR A 48 -26.49 -10.24 34.37
CA THR A 48 -25.41 -9.26 34.31
C THR A 48 -24.29 -9.69 33.35
N GLN A 49 -23.91 -8.80 32.42
CA GLN A 49 -22.69 -8.97 31.62
C GLN A 49 -21.47 -8.71 32.50
N ILE A 50 -20.58 -9.70 32.55
CA ILE A 50 -19.27 -9.64 33.20
C ILE A 50 -18.38 -8.76 32.31
N LEU A 51 -17.89 -7.64 32.85
CA LEU A 51 -16.80 -6.88 32.24
C LEU A 51 -15.49 -7.65 32.47
N THR A 52 -14.93 -8.24 31.42
CA THR A 52 -13.56 -8.75 31.44
C THR A 52 -12.61 -7.62 31.08
N GLU A 53 -11.98 -7.06 32.10
CA GLU A 53 -10.76 -6.27 32.01
C GLU A 53 -9.60 -7.22 31.70
N GLY A 54 -8.82 -6.97 30.64
CA GLY A 54 -7.55 -7.66 30.41
C GLY A 54 -7.23 -8.04 28.96
N MET A 55 -6.41 -7.21 28.31
CA MET A 55 -5.07 -7.59 27.84
C MET A 55 -4.45 -6.40 27.11
N SER A 56 -3.31 -5.92 27.61
CA SER A 56 -2.39 -5.08 26.84
C SER A 56 -1.94 -5.90 25.62
N PRO A 57 -2.07 -5.40 24.37
CA PRO A 57 -1.64 -6.16 23.21
C PRO A 57 -0.11 -6.21 23.19
N THR A 58 0.45 -7.37 23.54
CA THR A 58 1.82 -7.70 23.16
C THR A 58 1.84 -7.82 21.63
N SER A 59 2.44 -6.85 20.96
CA SER A 59 2.54 -6.80 19.50
C SER A 59 3.39 -7.96 18.99
N VAL A 60 2.75 -9.03 18.54
CA VAL A 60 3.37 -10.07 17.72
C VAL A 60 3.87 -9.41 16.42
N PRO A 61 5.09 -9.68 15.92
CA PRO A 61 5.54 -9.14 14.64
C PRO A 61 4.57 -9.57 13.54
N LYS A 62 3.91 -8.59 12.93
CA LYS A 62 2.78 -8.79 12.03
C LYS A 62 3.18 -9.51 10.73
N ASN A 63 4.46 -9.52 10.36
CA ASN A 63 5.03 -10.19 9.18
C ASN A 63 6.53 -10.52 9.38
N THR A 64 7.08 -11.51 8.67
CA THR A 64 8.54 -11.75 8.62
C THR A 64 9.21 -10.89 7.54
N ARG A 65 10.50 -10.57 7.70
CA ARG A 65 11.25 -9.83 6.67
C ARG A 65 11.23 -10.49 5.29
N SER A 66 11.38 -11.81 5.21
CA SER A 66 11.33 -12.55 3.92
C SER A 66 9.98 -12.36 3.23
N TYR A 67 8.90 -12.54 3.97
CA TYR A 67 7.54 -12.40 3.45
C TYR A 67 7.27 -10.97 2.94
N VAL A 68 7.72 -9.95 3.67
CA VAL A 68 7.60 -8.55 3.23
C VAL A 68 8.46 -8.28 2.00
N SER A 69 9.68 -8.82 1.94
CA SER A 69 10.56 -8.69 0.78
C SER A 69 9.95 -9.31 -0.48
N GLU A 70 9.40 -10.51 -0.39
CA GLU A 70 8.73 -11.18 -1.52
C GLU A 70 7.55 -10.36 -2.05
N ASN A 71 6.73 -9.80 -1.16
CA ASN A 71 5.61 -8.95 -1.53
C ASN A 71 6.06 -7.60 -2.13
N ILE A 72 7.15 -7.02 -1.63
CA ILE A 72 7.76 -5.82 -2.22
C ILE A 72 8.21 -6.11 -3.65
N ILE A 73 8.95 -7.21 -3.86
CA ILE A 73 9.45 -7.61 -5.18
C ILE A 73 8.30 -7.83 -6.15
N ALA A 74 7.25 -8.54 -5.71
CA ALA A 74 6.06 -8.79 -6.52
C ALA A 74 5.33 -7.49 -6.88
N ALA A 75 5.12 -6.59 -5.91
CA ALA A 75 4.44 -5.31 -6.13
C ALA A 75 5.22 -4.40 -7.09
N VAL A 76 6.56 -4.32 -6.96
CA VAL A 76 7.38 -3.51 -7.87
C VAL A 76 7.41 -4.10 -9.27
N SER A 77 7.60 -5.41 -9.39
CA SER A 77 7.68 -6.09 -10.69
C SER A 77 6.35 -6.05 -11.47
N SER A 78 5.22 -6.11 -10.76
CA SER A 78 3.87 -6.03 -11.36
C SER A 78 3.30 -4.62 -11.44
N LYS A 79 4.00 -3.61 -10.91
CA LYS A 79 3.51 -2.24 -10.71
C LYS A 79 2.21 -2.16 -9.87
N ASN A 80 1.90 -3.21 -9.10
CA ASN A 80 0.77 -3.23 -8.18
C ASN A 80 1.15 -2.63 -6.82
N TYR A 81 1.35 -1.31 -6.79
CA TYR A 81 1.81 -0.63 -5.58
C TYR A 81 0.77 -0.57 -4.47
N ALA A 82 -0.52 -0.69 -4.79
CA ALA A 82 -1.59 -0.73 -3.78
C ALA A 82 -1.39 -1.89 -2.78
N ALA A 83 -0.77 -2.99 -3.21
CA ALA A 83 -0.44 -4.12 -2.34
C ALA A 83 0.58 -3.75 -1.23
N LEU A 84 1.38 -2.71 -1.42
CA LEU A 84 2.41 -2.32 -0.45
C LEU A 84 1.85 -1.71 0.83
N GLU A 85 0.65 -1.11 0.78
CA GLU A 85 0.12 -0.33 1.90
C GLU A 85 -0.06 -1.17 3.17
N GLY A 86 -0.41 -2.46 3.04
CA GLY A 86 -0.54 -3.39 4.16
C GLY A 86 0.77 -3.75 4.86
N TYR A 87 1.91 -3.41 4.24
CA TYR A 87 3.26 -3.67 4.75
C TYR A 87 3.98 -2.41 5.24
N MET A 88 3.34 -1.23 5.16
CA MET A 88 3.92 0.04 5.59
C MET A 88 3.58 0.36 7.03
N SER A 89 4.52 1.03 7.72
CA SER A 89 4.20 1.74 8.95
C SER A 89 3.20 2.87 8.66
N ASP A 90 2.50 3.36 9.68
CA ASP A 90 1.50 4.43 9.50
C ASP A 90 2.12 5.72 8.93
N THR A 91 3.38 5.98 9.26
CA THR A 91 4.21 7.04 8.68
C THR A 91 5.43 6.43 8.01
N VAL A 92 5.70 6.85 6.78
CA VAL A 92 6.81 6.38 5.93
C VAL A 92 7.63 7.58 5.48
N SER A 93 8.95 7.49 5.63
CA SER A 93 9.89 8.47 5.08
C SER A 93 10.11 8.18 3.60
N VAL A 94 9.69 9.09 2.71
CA VAL A 94 9.86 8.94 1.27
C VAL A 94 10.85 9.96 0.75
N ILE A 95 11.85 9.47 0.03
CA ILE A 95 12.86 10.28 -0.65
C ILE A 95 12.70 10.08 -2.15
N LEU A 96 12.40 11.16 -2.85
CA LEU A 96 12.55 11.23 -4.29
C LEU A 96 13.95 11.76 -4.59
N TYR A 97 14.82 10.93 -5.15
CA TYR A 97 16.22 11.32 -5.32
C TYR A 97 16.35 12.54 -6.25
N ALA A 98 17.26 13.45 -5.88
CA ALA A 98 17.42 14.76 -6.52
C ALA A 98 16.19 15.69 -6.43
N SER A 99 15.35 15.50 -5.41
CA SER A 99 14.22 16.38 -5.08
C SER A 99 14.15 16.62 -3.58
N GLU A 100 13.50 17.70 -3.17
CA GLU A 100 13.16 17.99 -1.77
C GLU A 100 11.95 17.16 -1.29
N CYS A 101 11.28 16.44 -2.21
CA CYS A 101 10.19 15.55 -1.84
C CYS A 101 10.70 14.27 -1.15
N CYS A 102 10.00 13.68 -0.20
CA CYS A 102 8.69 14.07 0.35
C CYS A 102 8.70 14.14 1.88
N GLY A 103 9.77 13.65 2.51
CA GLY A 103 9.88 13.54 3.95
C GLY A 103 8.94 12.47 4.51
N GLN A 104 8.50 12.66 5.76
CA GLN A 104 7.58 11.75 6.42
C GLN A 104 6.14 12.00 5.96
N ILE A 105 5.51 10.98 5.38
CA ILE A 105 4.14 11.03 4.87
C ILE A 105 3.36 9.77 5.28
N SER A 106 2.03 9.81 5.17
CA SER A 106 1.21 8.62 5.47
C SER A 106 1.46 7.49 4.46
N LYS A 107 1.23 6.23 4.88
CA LYS A 107 1.32 5.07 3.98
C LYS A 107 0.53 5.21 2.67
N ALA A 108 -0.70 5.74 2.72
CA ALA A 108 -1.49 5.99 1.51
C ALA A 108 -0.81 6.98 0.54
N LYS A 109 -0.20 8.05 1.07
CA LYS A 109 0.56 9.00 0.24
C LYS A 109 1.86 8.38 -0.28
N ALA A 110 2.55 7.57 0.52
CA ALA A 110 3.75 6.85 0.13
C ALA A 110 3.47 5.85 -1.02
N THR A 111 2.38 5.09 -0.92
CA THR A 111 1.87 4.25 -2.01
C THR A 111 1.63 5.07 -3.28
N GLY A 112 1.06 6.27 -3.16
CA GLY A 112 0.89 7.19 -4.28
C GLY A 112 2.21 7.61 -4.94
N GLN A 113 3.28 7.86 -4.16
CA GLN A 113 4.59 8.23 -4.71
C GLN A 113 5.25 7.11 -5.53
N MET A 114 4.87 5.85 -5.30
CA MET A 114 5.39 4.71 -6.08
C MET A 114 5.11 4.83 -7.58
N SER A 115 4.11 5.63 -7.99
CA SER A 115 3.84 5.92 -9.40
C SER A 115 5.03 6.56 -10.13
N TYR A 116 6.01 7.10 -9.41
CA TYR A 116 7.26 7.60 -9.98
C TYR A 116 8.04 6.52 -10.74
N LEU A 117 7.85 5.25 -10.39
CA LEU A 117 8.44 4.11 -11.08
C LEU A 117 7.63 3.66 -12.31
N ASN A 118 6.43 4.20 -12.56
CA ASN A 118 5.58 3.75 -13.66
C ASN A 118 6.21 3.94 -15.05
N SER A 119 7.04 4.97 -15.18
CA SER A 119 7.81 5.26 -16.39
C SER A 119 8.92 4.25 -16.66
N SER A 120 9.29 3.44 -15.67
CA SER A 120 10.22 2.33 -15.88
C SER A 120 9.55 1.24 -16.72
N SER A 121 10.26 0.80 -17.75
CA SER A 121 9.94 -0.33 -18.62
C SER A 121 10.94 -1.48 -18.49
N GLY A 122 11.98 -1.29 -17.68
CA GLY A 122 13.04 -2.26 -17.45
C GLY A 122 12.62 -3.44 -16.58
N THR A 123 13.45 -4.48 -16.62
CA THR A 123 13.34 -5.65 -15.74
C THR A 123 14.00 -5.32 -14.41
N TRP A 124 13.34 -5.66 -13.30
CA TRP A 124 13.85 -5.42 -11.95
C TRP A 124 14.73 -6.56 -11.45
N ASP A 125 15.89 -6.21 -10.90
CA ASP A 125 16.82 -7.09 -10.20
C ASP A 125 16.94 -6.66 -8.74
N PHE A 126 16.65 -7.58 -7.82
CA PHE A 126 16.73 -7.39 -6.37
C PHE A 126 17.86 -8.20 -5.73
N SER A 127 18.77 -8.75 -6.53
CA SER A 127 19.87 -9.58 -6.04
C SER A 127 20.87 -8.79 -5.19
N GLU A 128 21.32 -9.40 -4.10
CA GLU A 128 22.27 -8.74 -3.17
C GLU A 128 23.65 -8.52 -3.80
N ASN A 129 24.02 -9.35 -4.78
CA ASN A 129 25.28 -9.30 -5.51
C ASN A 129 25.26 -8.37 -6.75
N ASN A 130 24.16 -7.64 -6.98
CA ASN A 130 24.10 -6.65 -8.05
C ASN A 130 25.15 -5.55 -7.83
N SER A 131 26.04 -5.34 -8.81
CA SER A 131 27.14 -4.37 -8.68
C SER A 131 26.64 -2.91 -8.56
N THR A 132 25.54 -2.55 -9.20
CA THR A 132 24.91 -1.23 -9.08
C THR A 132 24.36 -1.03 -7.67
N ARG A 133 23.74 -2.05 -7.06
CA ARG A 133 23.32 -2.01 -5.65
C ARG A 133 24.50 -1.72 -4.73
N ALA A 134 25.63 -2.41 -4.90
CA ALA A 134 26.82 -2.17 -4.09
C ALA A 134 27.33 -0.73 -4.23
N LYS A 135 27.36 -0.20 -5.46
CA LYS A 135 27.78 1.19 -5.72
C LYS A 135 26.79 2.23 -5.17
N LEU A 136 25.49 1.98 -5.19
CA LEU A 136 24.48 2.85 -4.56
C LEU A 136 24.74 3.01 -3.06
N ILE A 137 25.00 1.89 -2.36
CA ILE A 137 25.33 1.88 -0.93
C ILE A 137 26.65 2.62 -0.68
N GLN A 138 27.67 2.36 -1.50
CA GLN A 138 28.99 2.98 -1.36
C GLN A 138 28.95 4.50 -1.58
N ASN A 139 28.26 4.96 -2.63
CA ASN A 139 28.30 6.36 -3.06
C ASN A 139 27.27 7.23 -2.34
N ASN A 140 26.26 6.63 -1.71
CA ASN A 140 25.17 7.35 -1.05
C ASN A 140 24.72 6.65 0.27
N PRO A 141 25.66 6.42 1.22
CA PRO A 141 25.42 5.64 2.43
C PRO A 141 24.41 6.28 3.40
N GLN A 142 24.19 7.59 3.31
CA GLN A 142 23.15 8.31 4.05
C GLN A 142 21.72 7.86 3.66
N ASN A 143 21.56 7.31 2.47
CA ASN A 143 20.28 6.93 1.90
C ASN A 143 20.17 5.41 1.73
N PHE A 144 21.21 4.76 1.21
CA PHE A 144 21.21 3.33 0.94
C PHE A 144 22.09 2.58 1.94
N SER A 145 21.56 1.50 2.50
CA SER A 145 22.31 0.60 3.38
C SER A 145 22.15 -0.86 2.96
N SER A 146 23.07 -1.72 3.42
CA SER A 146 23.10 -3.14 3.06
C SER A 146 21.88 -3.92 3.53
N ASP A 147 21.17 -3.44 4.54
CA ASP A 147 19.98 -4.06 5.10
C ASP A 147 18.67 -3.51 4.50
N MET A 148 18.74 -2.74 3.41
CA MET A 148 17.59 -2.38 2.60
C MET A 148 17.32 -3.42 1.51
N ILE A 149 16.05 -3.57 1.17
CA ILE A 149 15.59 -4.27 -0.02
C ILE A 149 15.73 -3.28 -1.17
N ILE A 150 16.69 -3.51 -2.07
CA ILE A 150 17.03 -2.58 -3.14
C ILE A 150 16.79 -3.26 -4.49
N GLY A 151 15.93 -2.65 -5.30
CA GLY A 151 15.66 -3.06 -6.68
C GLY A 151 16.36 -2.14 -7.67
N ILE A 152 17.01 -2.73 -8.66
CA ILE A 152 17.66 -2.05 -9.78
C ILE A 152 16.92 -2.42 -11.05
N SER A 153 16.43 -1.42 -11.78
CA SER A 153 15.84 -1.67 -13.09
C SER A 153 16.91 -1.57 -14.18
N SER A 154 16.76 -2.38 -15.23
CA SER A 154 17.65 -2.35 -16.40
C SER A 154 17.61 -1.02 -17.18
N ASP A 155 16.60 -0.18 -16.96
CA ASP A 155 16.43 1.14 -17.58
C ASP A 155 16.79 2.31 -16.65
N LYS A 156 17.71 2.08 -15.71
CA LYS A 156 18.34 3.07 -14.82
C LYS A 156 17.51 3.53 -13.63
N TYR A 157 16.31 2.99 -13.42
CA TYR A 157 15.57 3.23 -12.18
C TYR A 157 16.16 2.43 -11.02
N ALA A 158 16.03 2.93 -9.81
CA ALA A 158 16.29 2.18 -8.59
C ALA A 158 15.25 2.50 -7.51
N VAL A 159 15.00 1.53 -6.64
CA VAL A 159 14.14 1.70 -5.48
C VAL A 159 14.77 1.04 -4.26
N GLY A 160 14.66 1.67 -3.10
CA GLY A 160 15.11 1.10 -1.82
C GLY A 160 14.00 1.12 -0.79
N PHE A 161 13.83 0.01 -0.06
CA PHE A 161 12.90 -0.12 1.06
C PHE A 161 13.67 -0.48 2.33
N LYS A 162 13.49 0.30 3.39
CA LYS A 162 13.96 -0.01 4.74
C LYS A 162 12.79 -0.50 5.57
N LEU A 163 13.01 -1.58 6.30
CA LEU A 163 12.03 -2.08 7.27
C LEU A 163 12.44 -1.66 8.69
N ASN A 164 11.44 -1.36 9.52
CA ASN A 164 11.61 -1.15 10.95
C ASN A 164 11.77 -2.49 11.71
N SER A 165 11.85 -2.43 13.04
CA SER A 165 11.96 -3.63 13.89
C SER A 165 10.72 -4.52 13.93
N GLN A 166 9.57 -4.02 13.44
CA GLN A 166 8.33 -4.78 13.25
C GLN A 166 8.19 -5.36 11.83
N ASN A 167 9.23 -5.24 10.99
CA ASN A 167 9.25 -5.60 9.57
C ASN A 167 8.27 -4.79 8.71
N GLU A 168 7.88 -3.60 9.13
CA GLU A 168 7.08 -2.69 8.32
C GLU A 168 7.98 -1.72 7.55
N ILE A 169 7.56 -1.32 6.36
CA ILE A 169 8.27 -0.34 5.53
C ILE A 169 8.22 1.02 6.23
N GLU A 170 9.38 1.50 6.68
CA GLU A 170 9.54 2.82 7.32
C GLU A 170 10.18 3.86 6.40
N LYS A 171 10.90 3.40 5.36
CA LYS A 171 11.57 4.29 4.39
C LYS A 171 11.46 3.74 2.98
N ILE A 172 11.18 4.63 2.02
CA ILE A 172 11.20 4.36 0.59
C ILE A 172 12.08 5.39 -0.10
N ILE A 173 12.95 4.93 -0.99
CA ILE A 173 13.80 5.80 -1.81
C ILE A 173 13.52 5.48 -3.27
N LEU A 174 13.16 6.50 -4.04
CA LEU A 174 12.79 6.41 -5.44
C LEU A 174 13.83 7.15 -6.28
N VAL A 175 14.40 6.46 -7.27
CA VAL A 175 15.43 7.01 -8.16
C VAL A 175 15.00 6.75 -9.60
N SER A 176 14.79 7.80 -10.38
CA SER A 176 14.44 7.69 -11.82
C SER A 176 15.65 7.45 -12.72
N ASN A 177 16.84 7.80 -12.24
CA ASN A 177 18.10 7.56 -12.95
C ASN A 177 19.26 7.43 -11.95
N TYR A 178 19.66 6.20 -11.64
CA TYR A 178 20.76 5.95 -10.71
C TYR A 178 22.12 6.39 -11.23
N SER A 179 22.27 6.74 -12.52
CA SER A 179 23.53 7.30 -13.05
C SER A 179 23.92 8.63 -12.41
N LEU A 180 22.99 9.29 -11.71
CA LEU A 180 23.26 10.47 -10.88
C LEU A 180 24.01 10.14 -9.57
N ILE A 181 24.08 8.85 -9.22
CA ILE A 181 24.69 8.32 -7.99
C ILE A 181 25.86 7.40 -8.35
N VAL A 182 25.65 6.58 -9.37
CA VAL A 182 26.55 5.56 -9.87
C VAL A 182 26.87 5.89 -11.33
N PRO A 183 27.85 6.78 -11.59
CA PRO A 183 28.26 7.13 -12.95
C PRO A 183 28.88 5.95 -13.70
#